data_AF-H9FDJ2-F1
#
_entry.id   AF-H9FDJ2-F1
#
_cell.length_a   1.000
_cell.length_b   1.000
_cell.length_c   1.000
_cell.angle_alpha   90.00
_cell.angle_beta   90.00
_cell.angle_gamma   90.00
#
_symmetry.space_group_name_H-M   'P 1'
#
loop_
_entity.id
_entity.type
_entity.pdbx_description
1 polymer ?
#
loop_
_entity_poly.entity_id
_entity_poly.type
_entity_poly.pdbx_seq_one_letter_code
_entity_poly.pdbx_strand_id
1 'polypeptide(L)'
;LPTETLQELLDMHRVSEREATEVFMKNSFKDVDHLFQKKLAVQLVKKRDDFCKQNQEASSDRCSALLQDIFSPLEEEVKMGIYSKPGGYRLFIQKLQDLKKKYHEEPRKGIQAEEILQTYLKSKESVTDAILQTDKILTKKEKEIEVEHAKAESAQASAKMVEEMQIKYQQMMEEKEKSYQEHV
;
A
#
# COMPACT_ATOMS: atom_id res chain seq x y z
N LEU A 1 7.20 13.00 0.45
CA LEU A 1 6.11 12.01 0.61
C LEU A 1 5.54 11.68 -0.77
N PRO A 2 5.04 10.45 -0.97
CA PRO A 2 5.23 9.34 -0.04
C PRO A 2 6.70 8.87 -0.01
N THR A 3 7.12 8.24 1.09
CA THR A 3 8.37 7.45 1.16
C THR A 3 8.15 6.12 0.45
N GLU A 4 9.21 5.47 -0.02
CA GLU A 4 9.11 4.15 -0.66
C GLU A 4 8.68 3.08 0.35
N THR A 5 9.21 3.15 1.57
CA THR A 5 8.88 2.22 2.65
C THR A 5 8.53 2.96 3.94
N LEU A 6 7.85 2.26 4.86
CA LEU A 6 7.65 2.79 6.20
C LEU A 6 8.99 2.96 6.93
N GLN A 7 9.91 2.01 6.75
CA GLN A 7 11.24 2.07 7.36
C GLN A 7 12.02 3.34 6.99
N GLU A 8 11.96 3.76 5.72
CA GLU A 8 12.59 5.02 5.28
C GLU A 8 12.08 6.23 6.08
N LEU A 9 10.77 6.30 6.33
CA LEU A 9 10.17 7.37 7.12
C LEU A 9 10.63 7.31 8.59
N LEU A 10 10.63 6.11 9.18
CA LEU A 10 11.02 5.90 10.57
C LEU A 10 12.51 6.20 10.79
N ASP A 11 13.38 5.81 9.85
CA ASP A 11 14.81 6.10 9.92
C ASP A 11 15.09 7.62 9.90
N MET A 12 14.39 8.37 9.02
CA MET A 12 14.50 9.83 8.99
C MET A 12 13.97 10.48 10.29
N HIS A 13 12.85 9.97 10.82
CA HIS A 13 12.30 10.43 12.09
C HIS A 13 13.30 10.18 13.23
N ARG A 14 13.92 9.01 13.29
CA ARG A 14 14.90 8.65 14.33
C ARG A 14 16.12 9.56 14.35
N VAL A 15 16.67 9.89 13.17
CA VAL A 15 17.79 10.85 13.07
C VAL A 15 17.37 12.21 13.61
N SER A 16 16.18 12.68 13.20
CA SER A 16 15.64 13.98 13.62
C SER A 16 15.32 14.01 15.13
N GLU A 17 14.80 12.92 15.68
CA GLU A 17 14.51 12.78 17.11
C GLU A 17 15.78 12.87 17.95
N ARG A 18 16.85 12.14 17.57
CA ARG A 18 18.14 12.22 18.24
C ARG A 18 18.68 13.64 18.27
N GLU A 19 18.69 14.32 17.12
CA GLU A 19 19.17 15.70 17.03
C GLU A 19 18.35 16.65 17.91
N ALA A 20 17.01 16.49 17.91
CA ALA A 20 16.13 17.30 18.76
C ALA A 20 16.40 17.06 20.26
N THR A 21 16.61 15.80 20.66
CA THR A 21 16.96 15.43 22.04
C THR A 21 18.32 16.01 22.43
N GLU A 22 19.34 15.92 21.57
CA GLU A 22 20.65 16.51 21.82
C GLU A 22 20.58 18.04 22.00
N VAL A 23 19.81 18.72 21.16
CA VAL A 23 19.59 20.18 21.28
C VAL A 23 18.92 20.50 22.61
N PHE A 24 17.91 19.73 23.02
CA PHE A 24 17.27 19.92 24.31
C PHE A 24 18.25 19.72 25.48
N MET A 25 19.06 18.66 25.45
CA MET A 25 20.03 18.35 26.51
C MET A 25 21.12 19.43 26.62
N LYS A 26 21.57 20.00 25.49
CA LYS A 26 22.57 21.09 25.47
C LYS A 26 22.04 22.42 26.04
N ASN A 27 20.72 22.62 26.02
CA ASN A 27 20.08 23.90 26.35
C ASN A 27 19.18 23.85 27.60
N SER A 28 19.13 22.71 28.29
CA SER A 28 18.35 22.53 29.52
C SER A 28 19.27 22.27 30.71
N PHE A 29 18.81 22.66 31.90
CA PHE A 29 19.50 22.37 33.16
C PHE A 29 18.48 22.15 34.27
N LYS A 30 18.80 21.26 35.22
CA LYS A 30 17.94 20.94 36.38
C LYS A 30 16.50 20.54 36.00
N ASP A 31 16.32 19.71 34.96
CA ASP A 31 15.01 19.10 34.66
C ASP A 31 14.70 17.99 35.68
N VAL A 32 14.29 18.40 36.88
CA VAL A 32 13.91 17.49 37.96
C VAL A 32 12.81 16.55 37.48
N ASP A 33 12.98 15.25 37.72
CA ASP A 33 12.07 14.17 37.31
C ASP A 33 11.84 14.03 35.79
N HIS A 34 12.69 14.67 34.96
CA HIS A 34 12.63 14.65 33.50
C HIS A 34 11.29 15.15 32.94
N LEU A 35 10.63 16.10 33.61
CA LEU A 35 9.30 16.57 33.23
C LEU A 35 9.30 17.24 31.85
N PHE A 36 10.30 18.07 31.57
CA PHE A 36 10.40 18.76 30.28
C PHE A 36 10.87 17.82 29.17
N GLN A 37 11.79 16.89 29.47
CA GLN A 37 12.22 15.84 28.53
C GLN A 37 11.06 14.91 28.14
N LYS A 38 10.26 14.43 29.11
CA LYS A 38 9.04 13.64 28.83
C LYS A 38 8.05 14.41 27.96
N LYS A 39 7.91 15.73 28.19
CA LYS A 39 7.06 16.60 27.37
C LYS A 39 7.59 16.72 25.94
N LEU A 40 8.91 16.78 25.74
CA LEU A 40 9.53 16.75 24.42
C LEU A 40 9.25 15.41 23.72
N ALA A 41 9.48 14.28 24.40
CA ALA A 41 9.23 12.94 23.86
C ALA A 41 7.78 12.78 23.38
N VAL A 42 6.79 13.21 24.18
CA VAL A 42 5.37 13.18 23.78
C VAL A 42 5.10 14.04 22.52
N GLN A 43 5.76 15.19 22.39
CA GLN A 43 5.62 16.03 21.20
C GLN A 43 6.27 15.40 19.97
N LEU A 44 7.43 14.76 20.11
CA LEU A 44 8.13 14.08 19.03
C LEU A 44 7.36 12.85 18.53
N VAL A 45 6.77 12.07 19.44
CA VAL A 45 5.86 10.97 19.09
C VAL A 45 4.66 11.49 18.31
N LYS A 46 4.02 12.57 18.77
CA LYS A 46 2.90 13.18 18.04
C LYS A 46 3.31 13.63 16.63
N LYS A 47 4.49 14.24 16.50
CA LYS A 47 5.02 14.66 15.19
C LYS A 47 5.29 13.48 14.27
N ARG A 48 5.83 12.38 14.79
CA ARG A 48 6.01 11.13 14.03
C ARG A 48 4.66 10.62 13.52
N ASP A 49 3.66 10.53 14.39
CA ASP A 49 2.35 10.01 14.04
C ASP A 49 1.66 10.90 12.98
N ASP A 50 1.80 12.23 13.10
CA ASP A 50 1.34 13.18 12.08
C ASP A 50 2.03 12.92 10.72
N PHE A 51 3.35 12.71 10.69
CA PHE A 51 4.08 12.39 9.46
C PHE A 51 3.71 11.01 8.89
N CYS A 52 3.51 9.99 9.73
CA CYS A 52 3.04 8.67 9.29
C CYS A 52 1.68 8.78 8.62
N LYS A 53 0.75 9.56 9.19
CA LYS A 53 -0.55 9.81 8.59
C LYS A 53 -0.44 10.52 7.23
N GLN A 54 0.34 11.60 7.15
CA GLN A 54 0.57 12.31 5.89
C GLN A 54 1.22 11.41 4.83
N ASN A 55 2.13 10.51 5.23
CA ASN A 55 2.76 9.56 4.34
C ASN A 55 1.75 8.54 3.77
N GLN A 56 0.87 8.04 4.64
CA GLN A 56 -0.19 7.14 4.22
C GLN A 56 -1.14 7.82 3.24
N GLU A 57 -1.63 9.03 3.57
CA GLU A 57 -2.52 9.81 2.69
C GLU A 57 -1.86 10.09 1.33
N ALA A 58 -0.63 10.59 1.32
CA ALA A 58 0.10 10.85 0.08
C ALA A 58 0.33 9.59 -0.77
N SER A 59 0.53 8.44 -0.12
CA SER A 59 0.66 7.16 -0.81
C SER A 59 -0.67 6.71 -1.40
N SER A 60 -1.77 6.78 -0.64
CA SER A 60 -3.12 6.46 -1.11
C SER A 60 -3.54 7.33 -2.30
N ASP A 61 -3.32 8.65 -2.21
CA ASP A 61 -3.66 9.61 -3.28
C ASP A 61 -2.89 9.29 -4.55
N ARG A 62 -1.58 9.07 -4.45
CA ARG A 62 -0.73 8.73 -5.59
C ARG A 62 -1.13 7.41 -6.22
N CYS A 63 -1.36 6.37 -5.42
CA CYS A 63 -1.75 5.06 -5.92
C CYS A 63 -3.12 5.11 -6.61
N SER A 64 -4.07 5.86 -6.05
CA SER A 64 -5.39 6.05 -6.65
C SER A 64 -5.32 6.77 -8.00
N ALA A 65 -4.48 7.81 -8.10
CA ALA A 65 -4.23 8.51 -9.36
C ALA A 65 -3.60 7.58 -10.41
N LEU A 66 -2.58 6.80 -10.02
CA LEU A 66 -1.94 5.83 -10.92
C LEU A 66 -2.93 4.75 -11.39
N LEU A 67 -3.84 4.29 -10.54
CA LEU A 67 -4.86 3.33 -10.94
C LEU A 67 -5.79 3.91 -12.01
N GLN A 68 -6.23 5.17 -11.85
CA GLN A 68 -7.01 5.86 -12.88
C GLN A 68 -6.19 5.94 -14.19
N ASP A 69 -4.98 6.49 -14.13
CA ASP A 69 -4.15 6.71 -15.32
C ASP A 69 -3.81 5.41 -16.06
N ILE A 70 -3.55 4.31 -15.34
CA ILE A 70 -3.12 3.03 -15.91
C ILE A 70 -4.31 2.20 -16.37
N PHE A 71 -5.40 2.14 -15.60
CA PHE A 71 -6.49 1.20 -15.85
C PHE A 71 -7.72 1.81 -16.52
N SER A 72 -7.93 3.13 -16.50
CA SER A 72 -9.07 3.76 -17.18
C SER A 72 -9.20 3.35 -18.66
N PRO A 73 -8.12 3.22 -19.47
CA PRO A 73 -8.25 2.72 -20.84
C PRO A 73 -8.83 1.31 -20.93
N LEU A 74 -8.46 0.41 -20.01
CA LEU A 74 -9.02 -0.94 -19.96
C LEU A 74 -10.51 -0.89 -19.60
N GLU A 75 -10.90 -0.04 -18.65
CA GLU A 75 -12.30 0.10 -18.25
C GLU A 75 -13.18 0.58 -19.41
N GLU A 76 -12.70 1.53 -20.20
CA GLU A 76 -13.43 2.02 -21.38
C GLU A 76 -13.53 0.95 -22.47
N GLU A 77 -12.47 0.19 -22.73
CA GLU A 77 -12.51 -0.93 -23.68
C GLU A 77 -13.50 -2.02 -23.25
N VAL A 78 -13.60 -2.31 -21.96
CA VAL A 78 -14.63 -3.21 -21.42
C VAL A 78 -16.03 -2.65 -21.66
N LYS A 79 -16.28 -1.36 -21.37
CA LYS A 79 -17.58 -0.72 -21.62
C LYS A 79 -17.97 -0.74 -23.10
N MET A 80 -17.01 -0.60 -24.00
CA MET A 80 -17.21 -0.69 -25.45
C MET A 80 -17.43 -2.14 -25.94
N GLY A 81 -17.33 -3.14 -25.07
CA GLY A 81 -17.53 -4.55 -25.42
C GLY A 81 -16.37 -5.15 -26.23
N ILE A 82 -15.17 -4.56 -26.20
CA ILE A 82 -14.00 -5.05 -26.95
C ILE A 82 -13.66 -6.51 -26.61
N TYR A 83 -13.94 -6.92 -25.37
CA TYR A 83 -13.69 -8.25 -24.83
C TYR A 83 -14.91 -9.18 -24.89
N SER A 84 -16.07 -8.73 -25.37
CA SER A 84 -17.30 -9.53 -25.46
C SER A 84 -17.38 -10.38 -26.74
N LYS A 85 -16.22 -10.76 -27.28
CA LYS A 85 -16.07 -11.56 -28.50
C LYS A 85 -15.42 -12.91 -28.19
N PRO A 86 -15.57 -13.93 -29.07
CA PRO A 86 -14.90 -15.21 -28.88
C PRO A 86 -13.38 -15.03 -28.65
N GLY A 87 -12.86 -15.56 -27.54
CA GLY A 87 -11.45 -15.45 -27.13
C GLY A 87 -11.11 -14.16 -26.38
N GLY A 88 -12.10 -13.30 -26.10
CA GLY A 88 -11.92 -12.03 -25.42
C GLY A 88 -11.41 -12.15 -23.98
N TYR A 89 -11.74 -13.24 -23.27
CA TYR A 89 -11.27 -13.42 -21.88
C TYR A 89 -9.74 -13.49 -21.80
N ARG A 90 -9.11 -14.27 -22.67
CA ARG A 90 -7.63 -14.40 -22.68
C ARG A 90 -6.96 -13.07 -23.00
N LEU A 91 -7.51 -12.29 -23.94
CA LEU A 91 -7.00 -10.96 -24.27
C LEU A 91 -7.16 -9.97 -23.10
N PHE A 92 -8.28 -10.05 -22.39
CA PHE A 92 -8.55 -9.23 -21.20
C PHE A 92 -7.55 -9.54 -20.09
N ILE A 93 -7.36 -10.81 -19.73
CA ILE A 93 -6.43 -11.23 -18.68
C ILE A 93 -4.99 -10.84 -19.02
N GLN A 94 -4.55 -11.03 -20.26
CA GLN A 94 -3.21 -10.61 -20.68
C GLN A 94 -3.02 -9.10 -20.46
N LYS A 95 -3.95 -8.28 -20.96
CA LYS A 95 -3.85 -6.82 -20.77
C LYS A 95 -3.91 -6.43 -19.30
N LEU A 96 -4.75 -7.08 -18.50
CA LEU A 96 -4.83 -6.83 -17.07
C LEU A 96 -3.49 -7.11 -16.37
N GLN A 97 -2.80 -8.21 -16.72
CA GLN A 97 -1.48 -8.53 -16.19
C GLN A 97 -0.40 -7.53 -16.63
N ASP A 98 -0.44 -7.07 -17.88
CA ASP A 98 0.49 -6.05 -18.39
C ASP A 98 0.30 -4.72 -17.64
N LEU A 99 -0.95 -4.33 -17.36
CA LEU A 99 -1.26 -3.12 -16.59
C LEU A 99 -0.90 -3.25 -15.11
N LYS A 100 -1.12 -4.42 -14.50
CA LYS A 100 -0.60 -4.73 -13.15
C LYS A 100 0.92 -4.53 -13.14
N LYS A 101 1.65 -5.11 -14.10
CA LYS A 101 3.10 -4.97 -14.19
C LYS A 101 3.51 -3.50 -14.31
N LYS A 102 2.87 -2.73 -15.19
CA LYS A 102 3.11 -1.28 -15.33
C LYS A 102 2.93 -0.54 -14.01
N TYR A 103 1.85 -0.83 -13.27
CA TYR A 103 1.64 -0.24 -11.94
C TYR A 103 2.76 -0.58 -10.96
N HIS A 104 3.25 -1.82 -10.95
CA HIS A 104 4.36 -2.23 -10.07
C HIS A 104 5.68 -1.53 -10.43
N GLU A 105 5.91 -1.20 -11.69
CA GLU A 105 7.11 -0.50 -12.17
C GLU A 105 7.11 1.00 -11.83
N GLU A 106 5.97 1.61 -11.51
CA GLU A 106 5.91 3.03 -11.14
C GLU A 106 6.68 3.30 -9.83
N PRO A 107 7.62 4.26 -9.81
CA PRO A 107 8.38 4.55 -8.60
C PRO A 107 7.54 5.34 -7.58
N ARG A 108 8.00 5.37 -6.32
CA ARG A 108 7.47 6.23 -5.25
C ARG A 108 5.99 6.08 -4.96
N LYS A 109 5.40 4.90 -5.15
CA LYS A 109 3.99 4.64 -4.79
C LYS A 109 3.75 4.72 -3.29
N GLY A 110 4.74 4.23 -2.54
CA GLY A 110 4.76 4.20 -1.09
C GLY A 110 3.95 3.09 -0.45
N ILE A 111 3.71 3.24 0.85
CA ILE A 111 3.26 2.17 1.74
C ILE A 111 1.84 1.64 1.49
N GLN A 112 1.03 2.30 0.65
CA GLN A 112 -0.34 1.91 0.31
C GLN A 112 -0.46 1.22 -1.05
N ALA A 113 0.65 0.99 -1.76
CA ALA A 113 0.66 0.50 -3.14
C ALA A 113 -0.14 -0.79 -3.35
N GLU A 114 0.12 -1.81 -2.52
CA GLU A 114 -0.52 -3.13 -2.66
C GLU A 114 -1.98 -3.09 -2.22
N GLU A 115 -2.28 -2.47 -1.07
CA GLU A 115 -3.63 -2.35 -0.53
C GLU A 115 -4.60 -1.67 -1.51
N ILE A 116 -4.17 -0.58 -2.13
CA ILE A 116 -4.98 0.17 -3.08
C ILE A 116 -5.19 -0.62 -4.38
N LEU A 117 -4.14 -1.28 -4.90
CA LEU A 117 -4.26 -2.12 -6.09
C LEU A 117 -5.21 -3.30 -5.85
N GLN A 118 -5.06 -4.01 -4.74
CA GLN A 118 -5.90 -5.18 -4.44
C GLN A 118 -7.36 -4.80 -4.21
N THR A 119 -7.61 -3.70 -3.49
CA THR A 119 -8.97 -3.17 -3.31
C THR A 119 -9.63 -2.85 -4.65
N TYR A 120 -8.87 -2.22 -5.56
CA TYR A 120 -9.32 -1.94 -6.91
C TYR A 120 -9.63 -3.21 -7.70
N LEU A 121 -8.71 -4.18 -7.74
CA LEU A 121 -8.89 -5.44 -8.47
C LEU A 121 -10.10 -6.22 -7.96
N LYS A 122 -10.28 -6.27 -6.64
CA LYS A 122 -11.44 -6.89 -5.99
C LYS A 122 -12.76 -6.23 -6.43
N SER A 123 -12.78 -4.91 -6.56
CA SER A 123 -13.95 -4.18 -7.07
C SER A 123 -14.30 -4.52 -8.54
N LYS A 124 -13.35 -5.09 -9.30
CA LYS A 124 -13.49 -5.47 -10.71
C LYS A 124 -13.67 -6.98 -10.93
N GLU A 125 -13.78 -7.79 -9.88
CA GLU A 125 -13.95 -9.25 -9.99
C GLU A 125 -15.21 -9.62 -10.79
N SER A 126 -16.33 -8.93 -10.56
CA SER A 126 -17.59 -9.17 -11.28
C SER A 126 -17.48 -8.90 -12.78
N VAL A 127 -16.68 -7.90 -13.18
CA VAL A 127 -16.41 -7.58 -14.58
C VAL A 127 -15.61 -8.70 -15.23
N THR A 128 -14.57 -9.18 -14.53
CA THR A 128 -13.74 -10.30 -14.99
C THR A 128 -14.58 -11.56 -15.19
N ASP A 129 -15.47 -11.88 -14.24
CA ASP A 129 -16.37 -13.03 -14.35
C ASP A 129 -17.37 -12.86 -15.51
N ALA A 130 -17.95 -11.68 -15.70
CA ALA A 130 -18.86 -11.42 -16.82
C ALA A 130 -18.19 -11.66 -18.19
N ILE A 131 -16.94 -11.24 -18.35
CA ILE A 131 -16.15 -11.49 -19.57
C ILE A 131 -15.88 -13.00 -19.74
N LEU A 132 -15.51 -13.70 -18.66
CA LEU A 132 -15.29 -15.15 -18.66
C LEU A 132 -16.54 -15.91 -19.08
N GLN A 133 -17.70 -15.58 -18.51
CA GLN A 133 -18.96 -16.23 -18.83
C GLN A 133 -19.40 -15.98 -20.27
N THR A 134 -19.14 -14.79 -20.81
CA THR A 134 -19.52 -14.40 -22.18
C THR A 134 -18.67 -15.10 -23.26
N ASP A 135 -17.42 -15.47 -22.94
CA ASP A 135 -16.52 -16.09 -23.92
C ASP A 135 -17.02 -17.48 -24.35
N LYS A 136 -17.26 -17.64 -25.65
CA LYS A 136 -17.78 -18.89 -26.24
C LYS A 136 -16.68 -19.87 -26.66
N ILE A 137 -15.41 -19.45 -26.67
CA ILE A 137 -14.28 -20.34 -27.02
C ILE A 137 -13.96 -21.26 -25.86
N LEU A 138 -14.08 -20.77 -24.62
CA LEU A 138 -13.76 -21.54 -23.43
C LEU A 138 -14.85 -22.57 -23.12
N THR A 139 -14.43 -23.81 -22.91
CA THR A 139 -15.30 -24.87 -22.42
C THR A 139 -15.74 -24.60 -20.98
N LYS A 140 -16.84 -25.22 -20.55
CA LYS A 140 -17.31 -25.10 -19.16
C LYS A 140 -16.23 -25.47 -18.14
N LYS A 141 -15.47 -26.54 -18.42
CA LYS A 141 -14.37 -26.99 -17.56
C LYS A 141 -13.23 -25.97 -17.48
N GLU A 142 -12.85 -25.36 -18.60
CA GLU A 142 -11.84 -24.29 -18.59
C GLU A 142 -12.33 -23.09 -17.78
N LYS A 143 -13.59 -22.69 -17.92
CA LYS A 143 -14.16 -21.59 -17.10
C LYS A 143 -14.14 -21.91 -15.61
N GLU A 144 -14.48 -23.14 -15.23
CA GLU A 144 -14.40 -23.59 -13.83
C GLU A 144 -12.96 -23.50 -13.29
N ILE A 145 -11.97 -23.90 -14.09
CA ILE A 145 -10.54 -23.78 -13.73
C ILE A 145 -10.14 -22.32 -13.54
N GLU A 146 -10.54 -21.42 -14.45
CA GLU A 146 -10.24 -19.99 -14.35
C GLU A 146 -10.88 -19.33 -13.11
N VAL A 147 -12.11 -19.73 -12.75
CA VAL A 147 -12.77 -19.26 -11.52
C VAL A 147 -11.99 -19.70 -10.28
N GLU A 148 -11.57 -20.97 -10.21
CA GLU A 148 -10.78 -21.45 -9.07
C GLU A 148 -9.39 -20.80 -9.01
N HIS A 149 -8.76 -20.57 -10.17
CA HIS A 149 -7.49 -19.83 -10.24
C HIS A 149 -7.65 -18.39 -9.72
N ALA A 150 -8.69 -17.67 -10.15
CA ALA A 150 -8.97 -16.31 -9.68
C ALA A 150 -9.23 -16.25 -8.17
N LYS A 151 -9.97 -17.23 -7.61
CA LYS A 151 -10.16 -17.34 -6.16
C LYS A 151 -8.85 -17.57 -5.41
N ALA A 152 -7.98 -18.44 -5.94
CA ALA A 152 -6.67 -18.70 -5.34
C ALA A 152 -5.78 -17.45 -5.37
N GLU A 153 -5.76 -16.70 -6.47
CA GLU A 153 -5.01 -15.43 -6.59
C GLU A 153 -5.53 -14.39 -5.59
N SER A 154 -6.86 -14.22 -5.47
CA SER A 154 -7.50 -13.29 -4.53
C SER A 154 -7.22 -13.67 -3.06
N ALA A 155 -7.21 -14.96 -2.73
CA ALA A 155 -6.84 -15.46 -1.41
C ALA A 155 -5.36 -15.22 -1.09
N GLN A 156 -4.46 -15.46 -2.05
CA GLN A 156 -3.03 -15.19 -1.89
C GLN A 156 -2.76 -13.69 -1.69
N ALA A 157 -3.42 -12.83 -2.45
CA ALA A 157 -3.33 -11.38 -2.28
C ALA A 157 -3.80 -10.94 -0.90
N SER A 158 -4.94 -11.47 -0.44
CA SER A 158 -5.46 -11.18 0.91
C SER A 158 -4.49 -11.62 2.01
N ALA A 159 -3.83 -12.77 1.86
CA ALA A 159 -2.82 -13.25 2.80
C ALA A 159 -1.59 -12.32 2.85
N LYS A 160 -1.09 -11.87 1.69
CA LYS A 160 0.01 -10.90 1.61
C LYS A 160 -0.33 -9.57 2.29
N MET A 161 -1.55 -9.07 2.12
CA MET A 161 -1.99 -7.84 2.80
C MET A 161 -1.96 -7.98 4.33
N VAL A 162 -2.37 -9.14 4.86
CA VAL A 162 -2.31 -9.40 6.30
C VAL A 162 -0.86 -9.43 6.79
N GLU A 163 0.03 -10.07 6.04
CA GLU A 163 1.47 -10.10 6.34
C GLU A 163 2.09 -8.70 6.34
N GLU A 164 1.80 -7.87 5.32
CA GLU A 164 2.28 -6.49 5.26
C GLU A 164 1.78 -5.62 6.41
N MET A 165 0.50 -5.77 6.80
CA MET A 165 -0.04 -5.08 7.98
C MET A 165 0.70 -5.50 9.25
N GLN A 166 1.00 -6.78 9.41
CA GLN A 166 1.75 -7.30 10.54
C GLN A 166 3.18 -6.74 10.58
N ILE A 167 3.87 -6.68 9.44
CA ILE A 167 5.21 -6.09 9.31
C ILE A 167 5.18 -4.61 9.69
N LYS A 168 4.22 -3.83 9.17
CA LYS A 168 4.06 -2.40 9.51
C LYS A 168 3.81 -2.20 11.01
N TYR A 169 2.96 -3.03 11.61
CA TYR A 169 2.70 -2.99 13.05
C TYR A 169 3.97 -3.27 13.86
N GLN A 170 4.73 -4.29 13.46
CA GLN A 170 5.99 -4.64 14.11
C GLN A 170 7.02 -3.51 14.02
N GLN A 171 7.19 -2.88 12.85
CA GLN A 171 8.07 -1.72 12.66
C GLN A 171 7.70 -0.55 13.57
N MET A 172 6.40 -0.25 13.70
CA MET A 172 5.93 0.81 14.61
C MET A 172 6.21 0.50 16.09
N MET A 173 6.09 -0.77 16.49
CA MET A 173 6.41 -1.20 17.85
C MET A 173 7.91 -1.11 18.14
N GLU A 174 8.76 -1.52 17.20
CA GLU A 174 10.22 -1.40 17.33
C GLU A 174 10.66 0.06 17.39
N GLU A 175 10.05 0.94 16.60
CA GLU A 175 10.38 2.36 16.64
C GLU A 175 9.94 3.00 17.96
N LYS A 176 8.79 2.59 18.50
CA LYS A 176 8.37 3.04 19.83
C LYS A 176 9.37 2.65 20.93
N GLU A 177 9.92 1.44 20.86
CA GLU A 177 10.95 0.98 21.81
C GLU A 177 12.27 1.74 21.63
N LYS A 178 12.73 1.94 20.38
CA LYS A 178 13.95 2.71 20.09
C LYS A 178 13.84 4.16 20.54
N SER A 179 12.69 4.79 20.28
CA SER A 179 12.40 6.15 20.75
C SER A 179 12.42 6.22 22.28
N TYR A 180 11.81 5.24 22.97
CA TYR A 180 11.89 5.15 24.43
C TYR A 180 13.34 5.10 24.93
N GLN A 181 14.19 4.27 24.31
CA GLN A 181 15.61 4.15 24.67
C GLN A 181 16.43 5.42 24.42
N GLU A 182 16.03 6.28 23.47
CA GLU A 182 16.69 7.57 23.20
C GLU A 182 16.36 8.63 24.27
N HIS A 183 15.25 8.47 25.00
CA HIS A 183 14.80 9.39 26.05
C HIS A 183 15.07 8.91 27.49
N VAL A 184 15.61 7.70 27.67
CA VAL A 184 16.07 7.15 28.96
C VAL A 184 17.51 7.59 29.22
#